data_AF-A0A9W4MZG5-F1
#
_entry.id   AF-A0A9W4MZG5-F1
#
_cell.length_a   1.000
_cell.length_b   1.000
_cell.length_c   1.000
_cell.angle_alpha   90.00
_cell.angle_beta   90.00
_cell.angle_gamma   90.00
#
_symmetry.space_group_name_H-M   'P 1'
#
loop_
_entity.id
_entity.type
_entity.pdbx_description
1 polymer ?
#
loop_
_entity_poly.entity_id
_entity_poly.type
_entity_poly.pdbx_seq_one_letter_code
_entity_poly.pdbx_strand_id
1 'polypeptide(L)'
;MVVQLLLDRGADVNTRGGKYGNTLQAASSYSNEMVVQLLLDRGADVNTRGGKYGNTLQAASSYSNEMVVQLLLDRGADVNTRGGKYSNTLRLRHKPQLGPNLRPNPQTALGAVWN
;
A
#
# COMPACT_ATOMS: atom_id res chain seq x y z
N MET A 1 -20.39 21.20 4.43
CA MET A 1 -19.19 20.34 4.61
C MET A 1 -17.99 21.22 4.96
N VAL A 2 -17.35 20.99 6.11
CA VAL A 2 -16.15 21.77 6.52
C VAL A 2 -14.95 21.46 5.61
N VAL A 3 -14.78 20.20 5.18
CA VAL A 3 -13.68 19.80 4.28
C VAL A 3 -13.75 20.54 2.94
N GLN A 4 -14.94 20.63 2.33
CA GLN A 4 -15.19 21.39 1.10
C GLN A 4 -14.78 22.87 1.26
N LEU A 5 -15.23 23.50 2.34
CA LEU A 5 -14.91 24.90 2.62
C LEU A 5 -13.39 25.12 2.80
N LEU A 6 -12.68 24.20 3.45
CA LEU A 6 -11.24 24.30 3.63
C LEU A 6 -10.49 24.19 2.30
N LEU A 7 -10.86 23.23 1.45
CA LEU A 7 -10.26 23.06 0.13
C LEU A 7 -10.54 24.28 -0.76
N ASP A 8 -11.75 24.84 -0.71
CA ASP A 8 -12.11 26.04 -1.46
C ASP A 8 -11.37 27.31 -0.97
N ARG A 9 -10.82 27.27 0.26
CA ARG A 9 -9.96 28.32 0.82
C ARG A 9 -8.47 28.06 0.60
N GLY A 10 -8.12 27.10 -0.25
CA GLY A 10 -6.75 26.81 -0.63
C GLY A 10 -6.00 25.92 0.35
N ALA A 11 -6.70 25.17 1.21
CA ALA A 11 -6.05 24.12 1.99
C ALA A 11 -5.42 23.09 1.04
N ASP A 12 -4.16 22.76 1.27
CA ASP A 12 -3.46 21.75 0.49
C ASP A 12 -4.03 20.36 0.80
N VAL A 13 -4.61 19.73 -0.21
CA VAL A 13 -5.24 18.40 -0.15
C VAL A 13 -4.25 17.30 0.24
N ASN A 14 -2.95 17.50 -0.06
CA ASN A 14 -1.88 16.53 0.14
C ASN A 14 -1.06 16.78 1.41
N THR A 15 -1.56 17.63 2.31
CA THR A 15 -0.90 17.88 3.59
C THR A 15 -0.63 16.58 4.33
N ARG A 16 0.65 16.42 4.71
CA ARG A 16 1.13 15.29 5.51
C ARG A 16 1.20 15.70 6.98
N GLY A 17 0.74 14.82 7.86
CA GLY A 17 0.84 15.04 9.30
C GLY A 17 -0.09 14.16 10.14
N GLY A 18 0.14 14.20 11.45
CA GLY A 18 -0.68 13.52 12.45
C GLY A 18 -0.58 12.00 12.43
N LYS A 19 -1.41 11.37 13.29
CA LYS A 19 -1.45 9.91 13.52
C LYS A 19 -1.70 9.10 12.24
N TYR A 20 -2.47 9.67 11.33
CA TYR A 20 -2.91 9.04 10.08
C TYR A 20 -2.05 9.44 8.89
N GLY A 21 -0.97 10.21 9.04
CA GLY A 21 -0.05 10.50 7.95
C GLY A 21 -0.53 11.53 6.92
N ASN A 22 -1.77 11.45 6.46
CA ASN A 22 -2.39 12.43 5.56
C ASN A 22 -3.92 12.44 5.69
N THR A 23 -4.56 13.45 5.09
CA THR A 23 -6.00 13.67 5.13
C THR A 23 -6.80 12.53 4.47
N LEU A 24 -6.32 11.98 3.36
CA LEU A 24 -6.98 10.89 2.63
C LEU A 24 -7.00 9.59 3.45
N GLN A 25 -5.87 9.25 4.09
CA GLN A 25 -5.74 8.09 4.96
C GLN A 25 -6.61 8.20 6.22
N ALA A 26 -6.78 9.41 6.77
CA ALA A 26 -7.74 9.67 7.84
C ALA A 26 -9.18 9.44 7.36
N ALA A 27 -9.58 10.02 6.23
CA ALA A 27 -10.92 9.86 5.66
C ALA A 27 -11.27 8.39 5.37
N SER A 28 -10.33 7.63 4.80
CA SER A 28 -10.48 6.19 4.55
C SER A 28 -10.58 5.36 5.83
N SER A 29 -9.93 5.77 6.92
CA SER A 29 -10.02 5.09 8.22
C SER A 29 -11.37 5.25 8.91
N TYR A 30 -12.08 6.35 8.61
CA TYR A 30 -13.41 6.65 9.16
C TYR A 30 -14.54 6.26 8.19
N SER A 31 -14.24 5.49 7.14
CA SER A 31 -15.24 5.03 6.14
C SER A 31 -16.01 6.16 5.47
N ASN A 32 -15.45 7.37 5.38
CA ASN A 32 -16.21 8.54 4.96
C ASN A 32 -16.11 8.70 3.42
N GLU A 33 -16.87 7.88 2.70
CA GLU A 33 -16.85 7.75 1.23
C GLU A 33 -16.95 9.09 0.51
N MET A 34 -17.91 9.94 0.89
CA MET A 34 -18.08 11.26 0.28
C MET A 34 -16.84 12.16 0.44
N VAL A 35 -16.16 12.07 1.59
CA VAL A 35 -14.94 12.84 1.85
C VAL A 35 -13.77 12.26 1.05
N VAL A 36 -13.65 10.94 0.96
CA VAL A 36 -12.62 10.28 0.13
C VAL A 36 -12.79 10.68 -1.34
N GLN A 37 -14.01 10.62 -1.85
CA GLN A 37 -14.35 11.03 -3.22
C GLN A 37 -13.96 12.48 -3.47
N LEU A 38 -14.39 13.40 -2.59
CA LEU A 38 -14.05 14.80 -2.71
C LEU A 38 -12.54 15.05 -2.71
N LEU A 39 -11.78 14.41 -1.82
CA LEU A 39 -10.34 14.58 -1.74
C LEU A 39 -9.66 14.11 -3.04
N LEU A 40 -10.06 12.94 -3.56
CA LEU A 40 -9.54 12.41 -4.83
C LEU A 40 -9.88 13.33 -6.01
N ASP A 41 -11.09 13.88 -6.06
CA ASP A 41 -11.50 14.82 -7.11
C ASP A 41 -10.77 16.16 -7.03
N ARG A 42 -10.21 16.50 -5.86
CA ARG A 42 -9.33 17.66 -5.65
C ARG A 42 -7.85 17.35 -5.81
N GLY A 43 -7.50 16.17 -6.35
CA GLY A 43 -6.12 15.81 -6.66
C GLY A 43 -5.32 15.28 -5.47
N ALA A 44 -5.99 14.68 -4.48
CA ALA A 44 -5.29 13.92 -3.45
C ALA A 44 -4.46 12.79 -4.09
N ASP A 45 -3.19 12.69 -3.71
CA ASP A 45 -2.31 11.61 -4.11
C ASP A 45 -2.73 10.32 -3.40
N VAL A 46 -3.36 9.44 -4.16
CA VAL A 46 -3.88 8.14 -3.74
C VAL A 46 -2.80 7.23 -3.14
N ASN A 47 -1.55 7.40 -3.57
CA ASN A 47 -0.40 6.58 -3.20
C ASN A 47 0.46 7.20 -2.09
N THR A 48 -0.02 8.28 -1.49
CA THR A 48 0.66 8.95 -0.39
C THR A 48 0.93 7.96 0.74
N ARG A 49 2.22 7.76 1.01
CA ARG A 49 2.68 6.99 2.17
C ARG A 49 2.72 7.82 3.43
N GLY A 50 2.41 7.18 4.55
CA GLY A 50 2.52 7.75 5.89
C GLY A 50 1.67 7.04 6.93
N GLY A 51 1.69 7.59 8.14
CA GLY A 51 0.75 7.25 9.20
C GLY A 51 0.83 5.81 9.71
N LYS A 52 -0.14 5.46 10.56
CA LYS A 52 -0.23 4.15 11.22
C LYS A 52 -0.37 2.99 10.22
N TYR A 53 -1.07 3.20 9.10
CA TYR A 53 -1.42 2.14 8.13
C TYR A 53 -0.52 2.14 6.88
N GLY A 54 0.48 3.02 6.80
CA GLY A 54 1.45 3.02 5.71
C GLY A 54 0.98 3.69 4.43
N ASN A 55 -0.22 3.38 3.95
CA ASN A 55 -0.87 4.03 2.82
C ASN A 55 -2.40 4.12 3.06
N THR A 56 -3.10 4.78 2.14
CA THR A 56 -4.56 4.94 2.19
C THR A 56 -5.31 3.63 1.95
N LEU A 57 -4.84 2.79 1.02
CA LEU A 57 -5.50 1.52 0.66
C LEU A 57 -5.54 0.53 1.83
N GLN A 58 -4.41 0.34 2.51
CA GLN A 58 -4.28 -0.46 3.73
C GLN A 58 -5.13 0.09 4.88
N ALA A 59 -5.30 1.41 4.97
CA ALA A 59 -6.22 2.00 5.94
C ALA A 59 -7.67 1.59 5.61
N ALA A 60 -8.11 1.76 4.36
CA ALA A 60 -9.45 1.35 3.92
C ALA A 60 -9.69 -0.17 4.14
N SER A 61 -8.70 -1.01 3.80
CA SER A 61 -8.77 -2.46 3.99
C SER A 61 -8.82 -2.87 5.47
N SER A 62 -8.14 -2.13 6.37
CA SER A 62 -8.15 -2.43 7.81
C SER A 62 -9.52 -2.24 8.45
N TYR A 63 -10.39 -1.44 7.83
CA TYR A 63 -11.76 -1.18 8.28
C TYR A 63 -12.81 -1.87 7.40
N SER A 64 -12.39 -2.77 6.50
CA SER A 64 -13.26 -3.55 5.61
C SER A 64 -14.21 -2.70 4.74
N ASN A 65 -13.77 -1.52 4.31
CA ASN A 65 -14.58 -0.64 3.46
C ASN A 65 -14.41 -0.97 1.97
N GLU A 66 -15.20 -1.92 1.46
CA GLU A 66 -15.11 -2.36 0.06
C GLU A 66 -15.31 -1.22 -0.95
N MET A 67 -16.27 -0.33 -0.72
CA MET A 67 -16.54 0.84 -1.58
C MET A 67 -15.33 1.77 -1.66
N VAL A 68 -14.72 2.10 -0.52
CA VAL A 68 -13.53 2.97 -0.47
C VAL A 68 -12.33 2.28 -1.12
N VAL A 69 -12.17 0.97 -0.91
CA VAL A 69 -11.11 0.19 -1.56
C VAL A 69 -11.29 0.23 -3.08
N GLN A 70 -12.50 -0.02 -3.58
CA GLN A 70 -12.78 0.01 -5.01
C GLN A 70 -12.51 1.39 -5.61
N LEU A 71 -13.00 2.45 -4.95
CA LEU A 71 -12.75 3.83 -5.37
C LEU A 71 -11.26 4.16 -5.43
N LEU A 72 -10.47 3.73 -4.45
CA LEU A 72 -9.01 3.96 -4.45
C LEU A 72 -8.33 3.18 -5.59
N LEU A 73 -8.75 1.95 -5.87
CA LEU A 73 -8.24 1.15 -6.98
C LEU A 73 -8.58 1.80 -8.33
N ASP A 74 -9.80 2.29 -8.50
CA ASP A 74 -10.23 3.00 -9.71
C ASP A 74 -9.43 4.29 -9.95
N ARG A 75 -8.90 4.89 -8.87
CA ARG A 75 -8.00 6.05 -8.93
C ARG A 75 -6.51 5.69 -8.98
N GLY A 76 -6.16 4.41 -9.15
CA GLY A 76 -4.78 3.97 -9.37
C GLY A 76 -3.96 3.74 -8.10
N ALA A 77 -4.61 3.34 -7.00
CA ALA A 77 -3.91 2.93 -5.79
C ALA A 77 -3.00 1.71 -6.04
N ASP A 78 -1.73 1.80 -5.64
CA ASP A 78 -0.76 0.71 -5.73
C ASP A 78 -0.98 -0.30 -4.60
N VAL A 79 -1.47 -1.48 -4.98
CA VAL A 79 -1.71 -2.62 -4.09
C VAL A 79 -0.43 -3.20 -3.46
N ASN A 80 0.74 -2.94 -4.05
CA ASN A 80 2.02 -3.51 -3.61
C ASN A 80 2.79 -2.58 -2.67
N THR A 81 2.24 -1.41 -2.35
CA THR A 81 2.93 -0.46 -1.47
C THR A 81 3.11 -1.04 -0.06
N ARG A 82 4.38 -1.26 0.30
CA ARG A 82 4.80 -1.70 1.64
C ARG A 82 4.88 -0.52 2.60
N GLY A 83 4.30 -0.64 3.80
CA GLY A 83 4.42 0.39 4.83
C GLY A 83 3.33 0.28 5.88
N GLY A 84 3.56 0.84 7.06
CA GLY A 84 2.63 0.79 8.19
C GLY A 84 2.82 -0.45 9.06
N LYS A 85 2.34 -0.40 10.31
CA LYS A 85 2.42 -1.54 11.26
C LYS A 85 1.69 -2.79 10.74
N TYR A 86 0.85 -2.65 9.70
CA TYR A 86 0.01 -3.69 9.11
C TYR A 86 0.45 -4.15 7.71
N SER A 87 1.65 -3.75 7.24
CA SER A 87 2.20 -4.07 5.90
C SER A 87 2.45 -5.56 5.57
N ASN A 88 1.86 -6.50 6.29
CA ASN A 88 2.30 -7.89 6.31
C ASN A 88 1.35 -8.86 5.56
N THR A 89 0.76 -8.44 4.44
CA THR A 89 -0.34 -9.21 3.80
C THR A 89 -0.19 -9.52 2.32
N LEU A 90 1.03 -9.59 1.77
CA LEU A 90 1.28 -10.33 0.50
C LEU A 90 2.65 -11.05 0.47
N ARG A 91 3.17 -11.51 1.61
CA ARG A 91 4.24 -12.52 1.59
C ARG A 91 3.62 -13.91 1.47
N LEU A 92 2.99 -14.18 0.32
CA LEU A 92 2.92 -15.55 -0.16
C LEU A 92 4.35 -16.00 -0.34
N ARG A 93 4.75 -16.95 0.50
CA ARG A 93 6.02 -17.64 0.41
C ARG A 93 6.06 -18.37 -0.93
N HIS A 94 6.59 -17.76 -1.99
CA HIS A 94 7.31 -18.55 -2.97
C HIS A 94 8.68 -18.88 -2.35
N LYS A 95 8.67 -19.81 -1.39
CA LYS A 95 9.86 -20.64 -1.19
C LYS A 95 10.02 -21.35 -2.53
N PRO A 96 11.09 -21.15 -3.32
CA PRO A 96 11.38 -22.12 -4.35
C PRO A 96 11.54 -23.44 -3.59
N GLN A 97 10.61 -24.36 -3.79
CA GLN A 97 10.83 -25.74 -3.41
C GLN A 97 11.99 -26.23 -4.27
N LEU A 98 13.22 -26.01 -3.80
CA LEU A 98 14.32 -26.87 -4.17
C LEU A 98 13.93 -28.25 -3.65
N GLY A 99 13.42 -29.08 -4.57
CA GLY A 99 13.05 -30.45 -4.29
C GLY A 99 14.22 -31.20 -3.61
N PRO A 100 13.93 -32.22 -2.79
CA PRO A 100 14.97 -32.94 -2.08
C PRO A 100 15.66 -33.90 -3.04
N ASN A 101 16.52 -33.42 -3.93
CA ASN A 101 17.41 -34.28 -4.73
C ASN A 101 18.53 -33.49 -5.39
N LEU A 102 19.63 -33.30 -4.66
CA LEU A 102 20.99 -33.29 -5.20
C LEU A 102 21.93 -33.56 -4.01
N ARG A 103 22.13 -34.85 -3.72
CA ARG A 103 23.32 -35.27 -2.98
C ARG A 103 24.52 -34.92 -3.86
N PRO A 104 25.60 -34.31 -3.35
CA PRO A 104 26.79 -34.10 -4.15
C PRO A 104 27.35 -35.47 -4.57
N ASN A 105 27.43 -35.70 -5.88
CA ASN A 105 28.15 -36.84 -6.44
C ASN A 105 29.66 -36.53 -6.34
N PRO A 106 30.48 -37.34 -5.65
CA PRO A 106 31.91 -37.12 -5.55
C PRO A 106 32.68 -37.29 -6.87
N GLN A 107 32.03 -37.66 -7.98
CA GLN A 107 32.69 -37.94 -9.26
C GLN A 107 32.78 -36.75 -10.24
N THR A 108 32.17 -35.59 -9.97
CA THR A 108 32.24 -34.44 -10.90
C THR A 108 33.37 -33.44 -10.62
N ALA A 109 34.29 -33.74 -9.68
CA ALA A 109 35.39 -32.85 -9.29
C ALA A 109 36.74 -33.10 -9.99
N LEU A 110 36.78 -33.68 -11.19
CA LEU A 110 38.05 -34.04 -11.87
C LEU A 110 38.11 -33.67 -13.37
N GLY A 111 37.67 -32.47 -13.76
CA GLY A 111 37.66 -32.11 -15.19
C GLY A 111 37.87 -30.65 -15.57
N ALA A 112 38.45 -29.82 -14.70
CA ALA A 112 38.86 -28.46 -15.07
C ALA A 112 40.35 -28.25 -14.76
N VAL A 113 41.20 -28.99 -15.47
CA VAL A 113 42.60 -28.61 -15.68
C VAL A 113 42.64 -27.83 -16.98
N TRP A 114 43.09 -26.58 -16.91
CA TRP A 114 43.41 -25.77 -18.06
C TRP A 114 44.61 -26.41 -18.80
N ASN A 115 44.36 -26.99 -19.98
CA ASN A 115 45.21 -26.98 -21.18
C ASN A 115 44.53 -27.72 -22.33
#